data_AF-A0A7S3I6L1-F1
#
_entry.id   AF-A0A7S3I6L1-F1
#
_cell.length_a   1.000
_cell.length_b   1.000
_cell.length_c   1.000
_cell.angle_alpha   90.00
_cell.angle_beta   90.00
_cell.angle_gamma   90.00
#
_symmetry.space_group_name_H-M   'P 1'
#
loop_
_entity.id
_entity.type
_entity.pdbx_description
1 polymer ?
#
loop_
_entity_poly.entity_id
_entity_poly.type
_entity_poly.pdbx_seq_one_letter_code
_entity_poly.pdbx_strand_id
1 'polypeptide(L)'
;MSNEVAPELHLTRWLRCMMSREFCLETSLKVWDFIFSGIDEGMLSSFNAQGPDSTSVDYDTLLKEPRIDPFINLECLSVAMIALIKSDLLESDFSMCLGLLMSYSEPNEPATVLEHAQKVRESLLKNVHYARLPSPTPQAQ
;
A
#
# COMPACT_ATOMS: atom_id res chain seq x y z
N MET A 1 -3.74 29.95 -5.40
CA MET A 1 -4.72 28.84 -5.24
C MET A 1 -3.93 27.68 -4.68
N SER A 2 -4.25 27.22 -3.47
CA SER A 2 -3.59 26.06 -2.89
C SER A 2 -3.94 24.84 -3.73
N ASN A 3 -2.95 24.17 -4.32
CA ASN A 3 -3.13 22.91 -5.06
C ASN A 3 -3.42 21.77 -4.07
N GLU A 4 -4.54 21.86 -3.36
CA GLU A 4 -4.96 20.88 -2.36
C GLU A 4 -5.76 19.77 -3.05
N VAL A 5 -5.06 18.86 -3.73
CA VAL A 5 -5.67 17.61 -4.18
C VAL A 5 -5.80 16.69 -2.97
N ALA A 6 -7.04 16.45 -2.54
CA ALA A 6 -7.33 15.54 -1.44
C ALA A 6 -6.87 14.11 -1.80
N PRO A 7 -5.97 13.51 -1.00
CA PRO A 7 -5.40 12.21 -1.32
C PRO A 7 -6.44 11.08 -1.32
N GLU A 8 -7.54 11.23 -0.58
CA GLU A 8 -8.57 10.21 -0.49
C GLU A 8 -9.28 9.95 -1.83
N LEU A 9 -9.34 10.96 -2.71
CA LEU A 9 -10.06 10.89 -3.99
C LEU A 9 -9.47 9.85 -4.94
N HIS A 10 -8.13 9.75 -5.01
CA HIS A 10 -7.47 8.82 -5.91
C HIS A 10 -7.08 7.51 -5.21
N LEU A 11 -6.63 7.59 -3.94
CA LEU A 11 -6.18 6.41 -3.19
C LEU A 11 -7.30 5.41 -2.92
N THR A 12 -8.54 5.87 -2.70
CA THR A 12 -9.68 4.96 -2.47
C THR A 12 -9.88 4.01 -3.65
N ARG A 13 -9.74 4.52 -4.87
CA ARG A 13 -9.87 3.73 -6.10
C ARG A 13 -8.74 2.72 -6.23
N TRP A 14 -7.51 3.18 -6.02
CA TRP A 14 -6.31 2.36 -6.11
C TRP A 14 -6.30 1.19 -5.12
N LEU A 15 -6.66 1.45 -3.86
CA LEU A 15 -6.74 0.43 -2.82
C LEU A 15 -7.91 -0.54 -3.05
N ARG A 16 -9.11 -0.02 -3.35
CA ARG A 16 -10.30 -0.87 -3.58
C ARG A 16 -10.15 -1.77 -4.80
N CYS A 17 -9.52 -1.28 -5.86
CA CYS A 17 -9.34 -2.03 -7.10
C CYS A 17 -7.96 -2.71 -7.23
N MET A 18 -7.11 -2.65 -6.20
CA MET A 18 -5.74 -3.18 -6.21
C MET A 18 -4.99 -2.87 -7.52
N MET A 19 -5.04 -1.61 -7.95
CA MET A 19 -4.42 -1.08 -9.17
C MET A 19 -4.89 -1.66 -10.51
N SER A 20 -5.88 -2.56 -10.55
CA SER A 20 -6.40 -3.17 -11.78
C SER A 20 -6.99 -2.18 -12.80
N ARG A 21 -7.24 -0.93 -12.40
CA ARG A 21 -7.73 0.14 -13.27
C ARG A 21 -6.62 1.00 -13.88
N GLU A 22 -5.39 0.90 -13.37
CA GLU A 22 -4.24 1.68 -13.84
C GLU A 22 -3.37 0.92 -14.83
N PHE A 23 -3.51 -0.40 -14.89
CA PHE A 23 -2.63 -1.28 -15.65
C PHE A 23 -3.43 -2.23 -16.54
N CYS A 24 -2.83 -2.66 -17.66
CA CYS A 24 -3.39 -3.76 -18.44
C CYS A 24 -3.44 -5.07 -17.62
N LEU A 25 -4.21 -6.06 -18.06
CA LEU A 25 -4.41 -7.31 -17.32
C LEU A 25 -3.09 -8.05 -17.03
N GLU A 26 -2.21 -8.15 -18.02
CA GLU A 26 -0.92 -8.84 -17.85
C GLU A 26 -0.06 -8.17 -16.76
N THR A 27 0.06 -6.84 -16.81
CA THR A 27 0.75 -6.06 -15.77
C THR A 27 0.07 -6.20 -14.42
N SER A 28 -1.27 -6.16 -14.39
CA SER A 28 -2.06 -6.30 -13.16
C SER A 28 -1.77 -7.62 -12.46
N LEU A 29 -1.65 -8.72 -13.20
CA LEU A 29 -1.28 -10.03 -12.64
C LEU A 29 0.11 -10.00 -11.99
N LYS A 30 1.11 -9.40 -12.65
CA LYS A 30 2.47 -9.25 -12.08
C LYS A 30 2.48 -8.36 -10.83
N VAL A 31 1.70 -7.28 -10.85
CA VAL A 31 1.49 -6.39 -9.70
C VAL A 31 0.85 -7.14 -8.54
N TRP A 32 -0.12 -8.01 -8.82
CA TRP A 32 -0.77 -8.84 -7.80
C TRP A 32 0.19 -9.89 -7.23
N ASP A 33 1.00 -10.55 -8.04
CA ASP A 33 2.05 -11.45 -7.55
C ASP A 33 2.98 -10.72 -6.57
N PHE A 34 3.39 -9.49 -6.90
CA PHE A 34 4.16 -8.65 -5.99
C PHE A 34 3.39 -8.30 -4.71
N ILE A 35 2.15 -7.83 -4.82
CA ILE A 35 1.33 -7.47 -3.64
C ILE A 35 1.21 -8.69 -2.70
N PHE A 36 0.83 -9.85 -3.23
CA PHE A 36 0.60 -11.04 -2.44
C PHE A 36 1.90 -11.69 -1.93
N SER A 37 3.05 -11.46 -2.57
CA SER A 37 4.35 -11.87 -2.01
C SER A 37 4.70 -11.21 -0.67
N GLY A 38 3.96 -10.18 -0.27
CA GLY A 38 4.08 -9.52 1.03
C GLY A 38 3.32 -10.21 2.15
N ILE A 39 2.44 -11.16 1.83
CA ILE A 39 1.71 -11.96 2.82
C ILE A 39 2.67 -13.03 3.32
N ASP A 40 3.19 -12.85 4.53
CA ASP A 40 4.15 -13.79 5.13
C ASP A 40 3.48 -15.13 5.52
N GLU A 41 4.22 -16.23 5.41
CA GLU A 41 3.83 -17.56 5.90
C GLU A 41 3.52 -17.54 7.40
N GLY A 42 4.14 -16.63 8.15
CA GLY A 42 3.82 -16.34 9.56
C GLY A 42 2.35 -15.99 9.80
N MET A 43 1.70 -15.31 8.84
CA MET A 43 0.27 -15.00 8.92
C MET A 43 -0.59 -16.24 8.67
N LEU A 44 -0.31 -16.99 7.60
CA LEU A 44 -1.05 -18.22 7.27
C LEU A 44 -0.89 -19.30 8.36
N SER A 45 0.29 -19.41 8.96
CA SER A 45 0.56 -20.33 10.06
C SER A 45 -0.14 -19.91 11.35
N SER A 46 -0.27 -18.60 11.62
CA SER A 46 -1.09 -18.09 12.74
C SER A 46 -2.59 -18.40 12.58
N PHE A 47 -3.10 -18.37 11.34
CA PHE A 47 -4.47 -18.82 11.03
C PHE A 47 -4.64 -20.34 11.14
N ASN A 48 -3.63 -21.13 10.74
CA ASN A 48 -3.67 -22.59 10.81
C ASN A 48 -3.34 -23.17 12.20
N ALA A 49 -2.69 -22.40 13.08
CA ALA A 49 -2.42 -22.78 14.47
C ALA A 49 -3.68 -22.71 15.36
N GLN A 50 -4.72 -22.04 14.90
CA GLN A 50 -6.06 -22.12 15.46
C GLN A 50 -6.72 -23.42 14.98
N GLY A 51 -6.81 -24.40 15.87
CA GLY A 51 -7.55 -25.64 15.60
C GLY A 51 -8.99 -25.37 15.14
N PRO A 52 -9.67 -26.36 14.52
CA PRO A 52 -10.93 -26.18 13.79
C PRO A 52 -12.13 -25.59 14.57
N ASP A 53 -12.00 -25.37 15.88
CA ASP A 53 -13.09 -24.99 16.79
C ASP A 53 -13.10 -23.51 17.22
N SER A 54 -12.13 -22.68 16.83
CA SER A 54 -12.13 -21.24 17.19
C SER A 54 -12.64 -20.36 16.05
N THR A 55 -13.94 -20.08 16.06
CA THR A 55 -14.64 -19.25 15.05
C THR A 55 -14.37 -17.74 15.17
N SER A 56 -13.55 -17.30 16.12
CA SER A 56 -13.26 -15.88 16.36
C SER A 56 -11.77 -15.59 16.17
N VAL A 57 -11.44 -14.95 15.05
CA VAL A 57 -10.14 -14.32 14.87
C VAL A 57 -9.96 -13.28 15.98
N ASP A 58 -8.96 -13.46 16.84
CA ASP A 58 -8.64 -12.52 17.91
C ASP A 58 -7.92 -11.30 17.33
N TYR A 59 -8.73 -10.33 16.92
CA TYR A 59 -8.25 -9.07 16.36
C TYR A 59 -7.42 -8.25 17.36
N ASP A 60 -7.63 -8.40 18.67
CA ASP A 60 -6.91 -7.62 19.69
C ASP A 60 -5.44 -8.04 19.80
N THR A 61 -5.13 -9.31 19.54
CA THR A 61 -3.76 -9.83 19.52
C THR A 61 -3.04 -9.43 18.23
N LEU A 62 -3.72 -9.50 17.07
CA LEU A 62 -3.19 -9.01 15.78
C LEU A 62 -2.90 -7.50 15.77
N LEU A 63 -3.67 -6.71 16.53
CA LEU A 63 -3.47 -5.26 16.64
C LEU A 63 -2.31 -4.87 17.57
N LYS A 64 -1.85 -5.76 18.45
CA LYS A 64 -0.74 -5.54 19.39
C LYS A 64 0.62 -5.93 18.82
N GLU A 65 0.66 -6.87 17.89
CA GLU A 65 1.90 -7.27 17.24
C GLU A 65 2.37 -6.21 16.22
N PRO A 66 3.69 -5.94 16.14
CA PRO A 66 4.25 -5.02 15.15
C PRO A 66 3.87 -5.55 13.77
N ARG A 67 3.08 -4.76 13.03
CA ARG A 67 2.30 -5.21 11.87
C ARG A 67 3.01 -6.23 10.99
N ILE A 68 2.44 -7.43 10.90
CA ILE A 68 2.53 -8.21 9.66
C ILE A 68 1.46 -7.59 8.76
N ASP A 69 1.77 -6.47 8.10
CA ASP A 69 0.82 -5.80 7.22
C ASP A 69 0.73 -6.59 5.91
N PRO A 70 -0.36 -7.36 5.66
CA PRO A 70 -0.46 -8.21 4.49
C PRO A 70 -0.43 -7.43 3.18
N PHE A 71 -0.68 -6.12 3.26
CA PHE A 71 -0.76 -5.22 2.12
C PHE A 71 0.37 -4.19 2.12
N ILE A 72 1.46 -4.40 2.88
CA ILE A 72 2.62 -3.50 2.86
C ILE A 72 3.15 -3.25 1.44
N ASN A 73 3.12 -4.28 0.60
CA ASN A 73 3.56 -4.16 -0.79
C ASN A 73 2.59 -3.31 -1.62
N LEU A 74 1.28 -3.32 -1.33
CA LEU A 74 0.29 -2.44 -1.97
C LEU A 74 0.52 -0.98 -1.58
N GLU A 75 0.83 -0.72 -0.31
CA GLU A 75 1.18 0.63 0.16
C GLU A 75 2.47 1.13 -0.49
N CYS A 76 3.52 0.29 -0.51
CA CYS A 76 4.80 0.61 -1.16
C CYS A 76 4.63 0.89 -2.65
N LEU A 77 3.77 0.11 -3.33
CA LEU A 77 3.43 0.30 -4.72
C LEU A 77 2.72 1.65 -4.95
N SER A 78 1.75 1.99 -4.11
CA SER A 78 1.03 3.26 -4.18
C SER A 78 1.99 4.46 -4.06
N VAL A 79 2.92 4.39 -3.10
CA VAL A 79 3.96 5.41 -2.90
C VAL A 79 4.91 5.48 -4.10
N ALA A 80 5.33 4.33 -4.65
CA ALA A 80 6.20 4.28 -5.82
C ALA A 80 5.54 4.94 -7.04
N MET A 81 4.25 4.68 -7.28
CA MET A 81 3.50 5.30 -8.38
C MET A 81 3.46 6.82 -8.23
N ILE A 82 3.15 7.35 -7.04
CA ILE A 82 3.17 8.79 -6.78
C ILE A 82 4.58 9.37 -6.97
N ALA A 83 5.61 8.66 -6.51
CA ALA A 83 6.99 9.10 -6.63
C ALA A 83 7.45 9.22 -8.10
N LEU A 84 6.97 8.32 -8.97
CA LEU A 84 7.30 8.33 -10.40
C LEU A 84 6.74 9.55 -11.12
N ILE A 85 5.52 9.98 -10.77
CA ILE A 85 4.88 11.16 -11.38
C ILE A 85 5.11 12.45 -10.57
N LYS A 86 5.99 12.41 -9.57
CA LYS A 86 6.20 13.52 -8.63
C LYS A 86 6.64 14.82 -9.30
N SER A 87 7.54 14.75 -10.29
CA SER A 87 7.96 15.94 -11.05
C SER A 87 6.77 16.62 -11.69
N ASP A 88 5.94 15.83 -12.38
CA ASP A 88 4.81 16.31 -13.15
C ASP A 88 3.73 16.87 -12.21
N LEU A 89 3.51 16.24 -11.07
CA LEU A 89 2.60 16.74 -10.02
C LEU A 89 3.07 18.07 -9.42
N LEU A 90 4.38 18.28 -9.24
CA LEU A 90 4.90 19.51 -8.64
C LEU A 90 4.87 20.70 -9.60
N GLU A 91 4.96 20.44 -10.91
CA GLU A 91 4.88 21.46 -11.96
C GLU A 91 3.43 21.78 -12.37
N SER A 92 2.49 20.90 -12.04
CA SER A 92 1.09 20.95 -12.45
C SER A 92 0.18 21.79 -11.55
N ASP A 93 -0.95 22.22 -12.11
CA ASP A 93 -2.07 22.80 -11.36
C ASP A 93 -3.03 21.72 -10.85
N PHE A 94 -4.01 22.11 -10.03
CA PHE A 94 -4.99 21.20 -9.43
C PHE A 94 -5.66 20.26 -10.47
N SER A 95 -6.12 20.80 -11.59
CA SER A 95 -6.85 20.01 -12.60
C SER A 95 -5.94 19.00 -13.28
N MET A 96 -4.70 19.39 -13.60
CA MET A 96 -3.71 18.53 -14.22
C MET A 96 -3.25 17.44 -13.25
N CYS A 97 -3.01 17.77 -11.97
CA CYS A 97 -2.72 16.78 -10.92
C CYS A 97 -3.83 15.75 -10.77
N LEU A 98 -5.10 16.20 -10.73
CA LEU A 98 -6.24 15.29 -10.65
C LEU A 98 -6.32 14.41 -11.91
N GLY A 99 -6.07 14.97 -13.09
CA GLY A 99 -6.00 14.22 -14.35
C GLY A 99 -4.94 13.12 -14.32
N LEU A 100 -3.72 13.46 -13.91
CA LEU A 100 -2.59 12.52 -13.79
C LEU A 100 -2.87 11.38 -12.79
N LEU A 101 -3.53 11.69 -11.67
CA LEU A 101 -3.84 10.70 -10.62
C LEU A 101 -5.04 9.80 -10.98
N MET A 102 -6.01 10.33 -11.74
CA MET A 102 -7.19 9.58 -12.18
C MET A 102 -6.92 8.72 -13.42
N SER A 103 -5.99 9.18 -14.27
CA SER A 103 -5.57 8.55 -15.51
C SER A 103 -4.06 8.33 -15.47
N TYR A 104 -3.61 7.46 -14.57
CA TYR A 104 -2.20 7.15 -14.43
C TYR A 104 -1.67 6.56 -15.74
N SER A 105 -0.69 7.24 -16.36
CA SER A 105 -0.05 6.74 -17.57
C SER A 105 0.79 5.53 -17.22
N GLU A 106 0.41 4.35 -17.71
CA GLU A 106 1.19 3.13 -17.55
C GLU A 106 2.63 3.38 -18.05
N PRO A 107 3.66 3.16 -17.22
CA PRO A 107 5.04 3.26 -17.67
C PRO A 107 5.26 2.23 -18.77
N ASN A 108 6.01 2.61 -19.82
CA ASN A 108 6.33 1.71 -20.95
C ASN A 108 6.89 0.36 -20.50
N GLU A 109 7.48 0.32 -19.30
CA GLU A 109 7.95 -0.90 -18.66
C GLU A 109 7.41 -1.00 -17.21
N PRO A 110 6.41 -1.85 -16.94
CA PRO A 110 5.80 -1.96 -15.61
C PRO A 110 6.76 -2.51 -14.55
N ALA A 111 7.84 -3.19 -14.97
CA ALA A 111 8.89 -3.67 -14.08
C ALA A 111 9.55 -2.51 -13.31
N THR A 112 9.62 -1.31 -13.91
CA THR A 112 10.19 -0.13 -13.26
C THR A 112 9.40 0.30 -12.02
N VAL A 113 8.07 0.16 -12.04
CA VAL A 113 7.19 0.47 -10.90
C VAL A 113 7.45 -0.51 -9.76
N LEU A 114 7.57 -1.80 -10.08
CA LEU A 114 7.83 -2.85 -9.09
C LEU A 114 9.22 -2.69 -8.45
N GLU A 115 10.23 -2.34 -9.25
CA GLU A 115 11.57 -2.05 -8.75
C GLU A 115 11.56 -0.85 -7.78
N HIS A 116 10.84 0.22 -8.12
CA HIS A 116 10.69 1.37 -7.22
C HIS A 116 9.93 1.00 -5.95
N ALA A 117 8.85 0.21 -6.05
CA ALA A 117 8.09 -0.26 -4.89
C ALA A 117 8.96 -1.10 -3.96
N GLN A 118 9.83 -1.96 -4.50
CA GLN A 118 10.79 -2.74 -3.71
C GLN A 118 11.79 -1.83 -2.98
N LYS A 119 12.35 -0.81 -3.66
CA LYS A 119 13.25 0.17 -3.01
C LYS A 119 12.57 0.95 -1.89
N VAL A 120 11.30 1.32 -2.07
CA VAL A 120 10.48 1.97 -1.03
C VAL A 120 10.32 1.04 0.16
N ARG A 121 9.96 -0.23 -0.07
CA ARG A 121 9.83 -1.24 0.99
C ARG A 121 11.12 -1.42 1.78
N GLU A 122 12.24 -1.59 1.09
CA GLU A 122 13.55 -1.74 1.75
C GLU A 122 13.91 -0.52 2.59
N SER A 123 13.58 0.69 2.11
CA SER A 123 13.81 1.94 2.83
C SER A 123 12.90 2.07 4.06
N LEU A 124 11.66 1.59 3.98
CA LEU A 124 10.73 1.57 5.13
C LEU A 124 11.17 0.56 6.18
N LEU A 125 11.56 -0.66 5.78
CA LEU A 125 12.05 -1.70 6.70
C LEU A 125 13.35 -1.30 7.42
N LYS A 126 14.22 -0.53 6.77
CA LYS A 126 15.43 0.02 7.39
C LYS A 126 15.13 1.13 8.40
N ASN A 127 14.03 1.87 8.22
CA ASN A 127 13.66 2.99 9.07
C ASN A 127 12.69 2.54 10.17
N VAL A 128 13.24 2.07 11.29
CA VAL A 128 12.50 1.71 12.53
C VAL A 128 11.60 2.85 13.04
N HIS A 129 11.85 4.10 12.64
CA HIS A 129 11.05 5.27 13.02
C HIS A 129 9.60 5.26 12.51
N TYR A 130 9.26 4.41 11.53
CA TYR A 130 7.88 4.17 11.09
C TYR A 130 7.21 3.00 11.83
N ALA A 131 7.90 2.35 12.77
CA ALA A 131 7.25 1.44 13.71
C ALA A 131 6.14 2.22 14.43
N ARG A 132 4.90 1.73 14.38
CA ARG A 132 3.77 2.36 15.07
C ARG A 132 4.18 2.65 16.51
N LEU A 133 4.07 3.92 16.92
CA LEU A 133 4.04 4.25 18.33
C LEU A 133 2.87 3.47 18.95
N PRO A 134 3.07 2.79 20.09
CA PRO A 134 1.99 2.08 20.76
C PRO A 134 0.82 3.03 20.99
N SER A 135 -0.41 2.55 20.81
CA SER A 135 -1.60 3.36 21.07
C SER A 135 -1.52 3.91 22.48
N PRO A 136 -1.82 5.20 22.70
CA PRO A 136 -1.88 5.75 24.04
C PRO A 136 -2.90 4.93 24.83
N THR A 137 -2.46 4.39 25.97
CA THR A 137 -3.30 3.58 26.84
C THR A 137 -4.54 4.40 27.19
N PRO A 138 -5.77 3.85 27.08
CA PRO A 138 -6.97 4.59 27.45
C PRO A 138 -6.78 5.07 28.89
N GLN A 139 -6.77 6.38 29.11
CA GLN A 139 -6.79 6.91 30.46
C GLN A 139 -8.14 6.53 31.05
N ALA A 140 -8.14 5.56 31.97
CA ALA A 140 -9.31 5.21 32.73
C ALA A 140 -9.79 6.46 33.47
N GLN A 141 -10.93 6.99 33.04
CA GLN A 141 -11.71 7.99 33.78
C GLN A 141 -12.72 7.26 34.66
#